data_AF-A0A3D5PKV1-F1
#
_entry.id   AF-A0A3D5PKV1-F1
#
_cell.length_a   1.000
_cell.length_b   1.000
_cell.length_c   1.000
_cell.angle_alpha   90.00
_cell.angle_beta   90.00
_cell.angle_gamma   90.00
#
_symmetry.space_group_name_H-M   'P 1'
#
loop_
_entity.id
_entity.type
_entity.pdbx_description
1 polymer ?
#
loop_
_entity_poly.entity_id
_entity_poly.type
_entity_poly.pdbx_seq_one_letter_code
_entity_poly.pdbx_strand_id
1 'polypeptide(L)'
;MKDEITREERVDNLSGMGCSRKRVEDARFTQGKGNYVDDIKMDGMLFGDFVRSPYAHARVVSVDKSAALEVPGVLAVLTAEDLAPLGLHWMPTLAGDKQMVLADGKVLFQGQEVAFVVAEDRYAAADGIEAVLVEYEELAVLVNPHDALKSDVVLREDLVAEDGSIPDGAHGPRKHPNHIFTWEAGDRESTEEVLDNADVVVEESMYYHRTHPCPLETCGCVASMDKVNGKLTLWGTFQAPHAIRTVVSLISGIEEHNIRVISPDIGGGFGNKVGAYAGYVCSVVASIVTGKPVKWVEDRMDNLMTTAFARDYHMTGKISATKEGKITALKCSVIADHGGFDACADPTKFPAGFMNICTGSYDIPTAFLEVDGVYTNKAPGGVSYRCSFRVTEAVYLIERMIEVLAIELNMDAAELRRINFIKKEQFPYQAALGWEYDSGDYHTAWDKALKAVDYEGLRAEQAQRVEDFKAGKTRKLMGIGLSFFTEIVGAGPVKNCDILGLGMFDSCEIRIHPTGSAIARLGTISQGQG
;
A
#
# COMPACT_ATOMS: atom_id res chain seq x y z
N MET A 1 25.03 50.85 21.29
CA MET A 1 25.51 49.47 21.09
C MET A 1 24.26 48.61 21.13
N LYS A 2 23.91 47.89 20.06
CA LYS A 2 22.90 46.83 20.17
C LYS A 2 23.56 45.72 20.98
N ASP A 3 22.91 45.24 22.02
CA ASP A 3 23.40 44.10 22.78
C ASP A 3 23.66 42.94 21.81
N GLU A 4 24.86 42.37 21.90
CA GLU A 4 25.33 41.38 20.96
C GLU A 4 24.62 40.05 21.26
N ILE A 5 23.77 39.58 20.34
CA ILE A 5 23.05 38.31 20.50
C ILE A 5 24.07 37.18 20.59
N THR A 6 23.97 36.34 21.61
CA THR A 6 24.88 35.21 21.85
C THR A 6 24.73 34.11 20.80
N ARG A 7 25.68 33.18 20.74
CA ARG A 7 25.58 32.03 19.83
C ARG A 7 24.38 31.15 20.14
N GLU A 8 24.10 30.94 21.42
CA GLU A 8 22.98 30.09 21.88
C GLU A 8 21.65 30.71 21.47
N GLU A 9 21.44 31.99 21.75
CA GLU A 9 20.24 32.71 21.32
C GLU A 9 20.08 32.72 19.79
N ARG A 10 21.16 32.83 19.01
CA ARG A 10 21.07 32.71 17.55
C ARG A 10 20.62 31.32 17.11
N VAL A 11 21.13 30.25 17.73
CA VAL A 11 20.73 28.87 17.41
C VAL A 11 19.27 28.63 17.78
N ASP A 12 18.83 29.10 18.94
CA ASP A 12 17.43 28.98 19.37
C ASP A 12 16.49 29.75 18.42
N ASN A 13 16.89 30.96 18.01
CA ASN A 13 16.14 31.77 17.06
C ASN A 13 16.00 31.13 15.67
N LEU A 14 16.87 30.19 15.28
CA LEU A 14 16.72 29.46 14.01
C LEU A 14 15.54 28.47 14.04
N SER A 15 15.14 27.98 15.23
CA SER A 15 14.13 26.91 15.37
C SER A 15 14.40 25.72 14.42
N GLY A 16 15.67 25.33 14.31
CA GLY A 16 16.16 24.32 13.36
C GLY A 16 16.11 22.89 13.89
N MET A 17 17.08 22.06 13.48
CA MET A 17 17.17 20.65 13.84
C MET A 17 17.08 20.42 15.36
N GLY A 18 16.25 19.45 15.77
CA GLY A 18 16.03 19.07 17.18
C GLY A 18 15.01 19.92 17.94
N CYS A 19 14.52 21.04 17.36
CA CYS A 19 13.51 21.88 17.98
C CYS A 19 12.10 21.29 17.81
N SER A 20 11.27 21.35 18.86
CA SER A 20 9.81 21.10 18.76
C SER A 20 9.07 22.32 18.21
N ARG A 21 9.46 22.76 17.01
CA ARG A 21 8.86 23.91 16.32
C ARG A 21 7.37 23.67 16.09
N LYS A 22 6.54 24.69 16.31
CA LYS A 22 5.11 24.63 15.97
C LYS A 22 4.93 24.65 14.46
N ARG A 23 3.95 23.89 13.98
CA ARG A 23 3.72 23.71 12.54
C ARG A 23 3.20 25.00 11.90
N VAL A 24 3.64 25.27 10.69
CA VAL A 24 3.21 26.47 9.94
C VAL A 24 1.86 26.24 9.27
N GLU A 25 1.52 24.99 9.00
CA GLU A 25 0.30 24.55 8.35
C GLU A 25 -0.94 24.68 9.25
N ASP A 26 -0.74 24.61 10.57
CA ASP A 26 -1.82 24.76 11.55
C ASP A 26 -2.59 26.06 11.35
N ALA A 27 -1.91 27.13 10.94
CA ALA A 27 -2.53 28.43 10.69
C ALA A 27 -3.67 28.34 9.67
N ARG A 28 -3.51 27.60 8.56
CA ARG A 28 -4.56 27.46 7.55
C ARG A 28 -5.57 26.38 7.92
N PHE A 29 -5.12 25.26 8.49
CA PHE A 29 -6.02 24.14 8.81
C PHE A 29 -7.02 24.46 9.92
N THR A 30 -6.57 25.10 10.99
CA THR A 30 -7.45 25.44 12.13
C THR A 30 -8.51 26.51 11.81
N GLN A 31 -8.40 27.17 10.65
CA GLN A 31 -9.31 28.22 10.20
C GLN A 31 -10.19 27.78 9.02
N GLY A 32 -10.15 26.50 8.62
CA GLY A 32 -10.87 26.03 7.43
C GLY A 32 -10.36 26.67 6.14
N LYS A 33 -9.05 26.96 6.08
CA LYS A 33 -8.34 27.54 4.93
C LYS A 33 -7.31 26.58 4.33
N GLY A 34 -7.41 25.29 4.66
CA GLY A 34 -6.82 24.26 3.82
C GLY A 34 -7.43 24.30 2.43
N ASN A 35 -6.73 23.74 1.45
CA ASN A 35 -7.25 23.61 0.09
C ASN A 35 -7.14 22.15 -0.33
N TYR A 36 -8.20 21.40 -0.10
CA TYR A 36 -8.34 19.99 -0.47
C TYR A 36 -8.98 19.86 -1.85
N VAL A 37 -9.00 18.65 -2.42
CA VAL A 37 -9.48 18.47 -3.80
C VAL A 37 -10.95 18.87 -3.97
N ASP A 38 -11.82 18.53 -3.01
CA ASP A 38 -13.24 18.88 -3.13
C ASP A 38 -13.52 20.38 -2.86
N ASP A 39 -12.57 21.13 -2.29
CA ASP A 39 -12.69 22.58 -2.12
C ASP A 39 -12.56 23.32 -3.46
N ILE A 40 -11.92 22.71 -4.44
CA ILE A 40 -11.65 23.29 -5.76
C ILE A 40 -12.97 23.50 -6.50
N LYS A 41 -13.13 24.69 -7.08
CA LYS A 41 -14.23 25.05 -7.97
C LYS A 41 -13.67 25.76 -9.19
N MET A 42 -14.19 25.42 -10.37
CA MET A 42 -13.81 26.03 -11.64
C MET A 42 -15.08 26.33 -12.44
N ASP A 43 -15.01 27.31 -13.33
CA ASP A 43 -16.15 27.69 -14.17
C ASP A 43 -16.55 26.52 -15.09
N GLY A 44 -17.84 26.19 -15.08
CA GLY A 44 -18.38 25.08 -15.88
C GLY A 44 -17.91 23.68 -15.45
N MET A 45 -17.31 23.55 -14.26
CA MET A 45 -16.87 22.27 -13.73
C MET A 45 -18.05 21.31 -13.55
N LEU A 46 -17.90 20.12 -14.10
CA LEU A 46 -18.82 18.99 -13.99
C LEU A 46 -18.41 18.09 -12.83
N PHE A 47 -19.29 17.18 -12.45
CA PHE A 47 -19.00 16.09 -11.53
C PHE A 47 -19.17 14.75 -12.26
N GLY A 48 -18.27 13.80 -12.00
CA GLY A 48 -18.44 12.45 -12.52
C GLY A 48 -18.23 11.41 -11.44
N ASP A 49 -18.98 10.31 -11.54
CA ASP A 49 -18.91 9.19 -10.60
C ASP A 49 -19.40 7.88 -11.25
N PHE A 50 -19.29 6.76 -10.53
CA PHE A 50 -19.35 5.43 -11.11
C PHE A 50 -20.68 4.70 -10.90
N VAL A 51 -21.12 4.04 -11.96
CA VAL A 51 -21.94 2.82 -11.85
C VAL A 51 -20.99 1.68 -11.49
N ARG A 52 -21.29 0.96 -10.41
CA ARG A 52 -20.43 -0.07 -9.84
C ARG A 52 -21.07 -1.44 -9.87
N SER A 53 -20.24 -2.46 -9.99
CA SER A 53 -20.67 -3.85 -9.99
C SER A 53 -21.27 -4.26 -8.64
N PRO A 54 -22.51 -4.80 -8.60
CA PRO A 54 -23.02 -5.48 -7.42
C PRO A 54 -22.43 -6.91 -7.27
N TYR A 55 -21.78 -7.44 -8.30
CA TYR A 55 -21.28 -8.82 -8.37
C TYR A 55 -19.75 -8.90 -8.19
N ALA A 56 -19.29 -9.95 -7.52
CA ALA A 56 -17.86 -10.26 -7.39
C ALA A 56 -17.26 -10.90 -8.65
N HIS A 57 -18.06 -11.66 -9.40
CA HIS A 57 -17.66 -12.23 -10.68
C HIS A 57 -18.88 -12.42 -11.58
N ALA A 58 -18.93 -11.70 -12.70
CA ALA A 58 -20.02 -11.82 -13.67
C ALA A 58 -19.56 -11.32 -15.04
N ARG A 59 -20.11 -11.89 -16.13
CA ARG A 59 -20.00 -11.25 -17.45
C ARG A 59 -20.91 -10.03 -17.48
N VAL A 60 -20.44 -8.94 -18.06
CA VAL A 60 -21.25 -7.75 -18.35
C VAL A 60 -21.85 -7.98 -19.73
N VAL A 61 -23.14 -8.37 -19.77
CA VAL A 61 -23.84 -8.72 -21.01
C VAL A 61 -24.18 -7.46 -21.81
N SER A 62 -24.71 -6.45 -21.13
CA SER A 62 -25.06 -5.16 -21.73
C SER A 62 -25.07 -4.03 -20.69
N VAL A 63 -24.83 -2.80 -21.14
CA VAL A 63 -24.94 -1.57 -20.34
C VAL A 63 -25.88 -0.62 -21.08
N ASP A 64 -27.11 -0.46 -20.60
CA ASP A 64 -28.07 0.51 -21.12
C ASP A 64 -27.94 1.86 -20.41
N LYS A 65 -27.47 2.84 -21.17
CA LYS A 65 -27.26 4.23 -20.72
C LYS A 65 -28.40 5.19 -21.11
N SER A 66 -29.45 4.70 -21.78
CA SER A 66 -30.49 5.55 -22.37
C SER A 66 -31.24 6.38 -21.33
N ALA A 67 -31.76 5.76 -20.28
CA ALA A 67 -32.47 6.46 -19.21
C ALA A 67 -31.58 7.45 -18.45
N ALA A 68 -30.32 7.09 -18.20
CA ALA A 68 -29.35 7.97 -17.56
C ALA A 68 -29.09 9.25 -18.37
N LEU A 69 -29.02 9.15 -19.71
CA LEU A 69 -28.84 10.31 -20.59
C LEU A 69 -30.09 11.22 -20.68
N GLU A 70 -31.25 10.75 -20.24
CA GLU A 70 -32.48 11.55 -20.15
C GLU A 70 -32.60 12.28 -18.79
N VAL A 71 -31.79 11.91 -17.78
CA VAL A 71 -31.77 12.58 -16.48
C VAL A 71 -31.31 14.03 -16.64
N PRO A 72 -32.09 15.03 -16.17
CA PRO A 72 -31.68 16.43 -16.25
C PRO A 72 -30.32 16.67 -15.59
N GLY A 73 -29.40 17.28 -16.36
CA GLY A 73 -28.06 17.58 -15.88
C GLY A 73 -27.03 16.48 -16.12
N VAL A 74 -27.40 15.30 -16.64
CA VAL A 74 -26.44 14.30 -17.13
C VAL A 74 -25.99 14.67 -18.55
N LEU A 75 -24.67 14.66 -18.78
CA LEU A 75 -24.06 15.06 -20.06
C LEU A 75 -23.47 13.86 -20.81
N ALA A 76 -22.94 12.87 -20.09
CA ALA A 76 -22.32 11.70 -20.69
C ALA A 76 -22.37 10.51 -19.74
N VAL A 77 -22.36 9.31 -20.32
CA VAL A 77 -22.14 8.04 -19.62
C VAL A 77 -21.10 7.28 -20.43
N LEU A 78 -19.90 7.15 -19.86
CA LEU A 78 -18.78 6.44 -20.47
C LEU A 78 -18.81 4.96 -20.07
N THR A 79 -18.58 4.06 -21.01
CA THR A 79 -18.37 2.62 -20.78
C THR A 79 -16.98 2.20 -21.27
N ALA A 80 -16.60 0.93 -21.06
CA ALA A 80 -15.36 0.40 -21.63
C ALA A 80 -15.26 0.59 -23.16
N GLU A 81 -16.39 0.56 -23.88
CA GLU A 81 -16.45 0.78 -25.34
C GLU A 81 -15.99 2.19 -25.73
N ASP A 82 -16.27 3.19 -24.90
CA ASP A 82 -15.84 4.57 -25.14
C ASP A 82 -14.32 4.73 -24.89
N LEU A 83 -13.74 3.89 -24.02
CA LEU A 83 -12.31 3.93 -23.66
C LEU A 83 -11.44 3.00 -24.51
N ALA A 84 -11.99 1.94 -25.09
CA ALA A 84 -11.25 0.94 -25.86
C ALA A 84 -10.53 1.50 -27.11
N PRO A 85 -11.14 2.38 -27.93
CA PRO A 85 -10.46 3.01 -29.07
C PRO A 85 -9.26 3.88 -28.67
N LEU A 86 -9.21 4.33 -27.41
CA LEU A 86 -8.10 5.11 -26.85
C LEU A 86 -7.03 4.22 -26.21
N GLY A 87 -7.25 2.91 -26.10
CA GLY A 87 -6.41 2.02 -25.31
C GLY A 87 -6.50 2.27 -23.80
N LEU A 88 -7.57 2.94 -23.32
CA LEU A 88 -7.73 3.39 -21.93
C LEU A 88 -8.76 2.62 -21.11
N HIS A 89 -9.46 1.65 -21.71
CA HIS A 89 -10.30 0.69 -20.97
C HIS A 89 -9.51 -0.16 -19.96
N TRP A 90 -8.17 -0.18 -20.09
CA TRP A 90 -7.22 -0.72 -19.12
C TRP A 90 -6.15 0.33 -18.81
N MET A 91 -5.58 0.29 -17.61
CA MET A 91 -4.46 1.12 -17.19
C MET A 91 -3.32 0.26 -16.64
N PRO A 92 -2.05 0.64 -16.86
CA PRO A 92 -0.93 -0.04 -16.23
C PRO A 92 -0.94 0.18 -14.71
N THR A 93 -0.47 -0.82 -13.98
CA THR A 93 -0.29 -0.76 -12.52
C THR A 93 1.19 -0.61 -12.17
N LEU A 94 1.48 -0.27 -10.91
CA LEU A 94 2.85 -0.20 -10.42
C LEU A 94 3.55 -1.57 -10.33
N ALA A 95 2.78 -2.65 -10.23
CA ALA A 95 3.28 -4.03 -10.22
C ALA A 95 3.55 -4.60 -11.63
N GLY A 96 3.37 -3.81 -12.69
CA GLY A 96 3.60 -4.28 -14.07
C GLY A 96 2.48 -5.15 -14.65
N ASP A 97 1.37 -5.36 -13.93
CA ASP A 97 0.10 -5.84 -14.49
C ASP A 97 -0.72 -4.65 -15.02
N LYS A 98 -1.90 -4.92 -15.59
CA LYS A 98 -2.90 -3.94 -15.97
C LYS A 98 -4.20 -4.15 -15.19
N GLN A 99 -4.93 -3.07 -14.95
CA GLN A 99 -6.24 -3.06 -14.31
C GLN A 99 -7.28 -2.46 -15.24
N MET A 100 -8.48 -3.04 -15.28
CA MET A 100 -9.61 -2.43 -16.02
C MET A 100 -9.95 -1.06 -15.41
N VAL A 101 -10.07 -0.04 -16.26
CA VAL A 101 -10.56 1.29 -15.86
C VAL A 101 -12.08 1.26 -15.76
N LEU A 102 -12.74 0.68 -16.74
CA LEU A 102 -14.15 0.32 -16.73
C LEU A 102 -14.25 -1.15 -17.14
N ALA A 103 -15.14 -1.91 -16.52
CA ALA A 103 -15.29 -3.34 -16.74
C ALA A 103 -15.45 -3.68 -18.23
N ASP A 104 -14.53 -4.52 -18.73
CA ASP A 104 -14.44 -4.94 -20.12
C ASP A 104 -14.85 -6.41 -20.24
N GLY A 105 -16.10 -6.64 -20.67
CA GLY A 105 -16.72 -7.96 -20.81
C GLY A 105 -17.06 -8.68 -19.50
N LYS A 106 -16.39 -8.37 -18.39
CA LYS A 106 -16.68 -8.94 -17.05
C LYS A 106 -16.21 -8.06 -15.90
N VAL A 107 -16.77 -8.34 -14.74
CA VAL A 107 -16.35 -7.80 -13.43
C VAL A 107 -15.61 -8.88 -12.65
N LEU A 108 -14.55 -8.50 -11.95
CA LEU A 108 -13.67 -9.37 -11.17
C LEU A 108 -13.75 -9.08 -9.67
N PHE A 109 -14.43 -8.02 -9.22
CA PHE A 109 -14.73 -7.80 -7.82
C PHE A 109 -15.97 -6.92 -7.63
N GLN A 110 -16.62 -7.06 -6.47
CA GLN A 110 -17.78 -6.24 -6.12
C GLN A 110 -17.32 -4.80 -5.87
N GLY A 111 -18.06 -3.82 -6.41
CA GLY A 111 -17.70 -2.41 -6.40
C GLY A 111 -16.88 -1.95 -7.61
N GLN A 112 -16.41 -2.88 -8.46
CA GLN A 112 -15.64 -2.54 -9.66
C GLN A 112 -16.40 -1.55 -10.55
N GLU A 113 -15.68 -0.60 -11.13
CA GLU A 113 -16.19 0.43 -12.02
C GLU A 113 -16.70 -0.17 -13.34
N VAL A 114 -17.94 0.13 -13.72
CA VAL A 114 -18.61 -0.41 -14.93
C VAL A 114 -18.92 0.69 -15.94
N ALA A 115 -19.44 1.82 -15.46
CA ALA A 115 -19.66 3.02 -16.25
C ALA A 115 -19.33 4.28 -15.45
N PHE A 116 -19.00 5.37 -16.12
CA PHE A 116 -18.73 6.67 -15.51
C PHE A 116 -19.72 7.72 -16.01
N VAL A 117 -20.62 8.15 -15.13
CA VAL A 117 -21.62 9.19 -15.40
C VAL A 117 -20.99 10.55 -15.16
N VAL A 118 -21.18 11.49 -16.09
CA VAL A 118 -20.70 12.88 -15.99
C VAL A 118 -21.90 13.82 -16.05
N ALA A 119 -22.06 14.66 -15.04
CA ALA A 119 -23.21 15.53 -14.85
C ALA A 119 -22.82 16.94 -14.36
N GLU A 120 -23.78 17.85 -14.32
CA GLU A 120 -23.58 19.24 -13.87
C GLU A 120 -23.15 19.33 -12.39
N ASP A 121 -23.59 18.39 -11.56
CA ASP A 121 -23.21 18.28 -10.16
C ASP A 121 -23.30 16.82 -9.66
N ARG A 122 -22.92 16.62 -8.39
CA ARG A 122 -22.87 15.29 -7.77
C ARG A 122 -24.26 14.65 -7.58
N TYR A 123 -25.32 15.44 -7.48
CA TYR A 123 -26.68 14.92 -7.28
C TYR A 123 -27.22 14.39 -8.60
N ALA A 124 -27.08 15.16 -9.68
CA ALA A 124 -27.44 14.70 -11.02
C ALA A 124 -26.60 13.48 -11.45
N ALA A 125 -25.31 13.42 -11.06
CA ALA A 125 -24.48 12.24 -11.30
C ALA A 125 -25.04 10.99 -10.58
N ALA A 126 -25.43 11.13 -9.31
CA ALA A 126 -26.03 10.04 -8.53
C ALA A 126 -27.36 9.56 -9.14
N ASP A 127 -28.25 10.47 -9.52
CA ASP A 127 -29.52 10.13 -10.20
C ASP A 127 -29.26 9.42 -11.54
N GLY A 128 -28.25 9.88 -12.29
CA GLY A 128 -27.81 9.24 -13.53
C GLY A 128 -27.25 7.83 -13.34
N ILE A 129 -26.51 7.59 -12.24
CA ILE A 129 -25.97 6.27 -11.90
C ILE A 129 -27.09 5.25 -11.69
N GLU A 130 -28.10 5.61 -10.90
CA GLU A 130 -29.25 4.74 -10.60
C GLU A 130 -30.10 4.44 -11.85
N ALA A 131 -30.03 5.30 -12.88
CA ALA A 131 -30.75 5.13 -14.13
C ALA A 131 -30.01 4.25 -15.16
N VAL A 132 -28.74 3.91 -14.94
CA VAL A 132 -28.02 2.97 -15.80
C VAL A 132 -28.43 1.54 -15.47
N LEU A 133 -28.86 0.78 -16.47
CA LEU A 133 -29.19 -0.63 -16.31
C LEU A 133 -28.05 -1.50 -16.85
N VAL A 134 -27.52 -2.37 -16.01
CA VAL A 134 -26.46 -3.32 -16.40
C VAL A 134 -27.01 -4.74 -16.28
N GLU A 135 -26.92 -5.48 -17.39
CA GLU A 135 -27.27 -6.90 -17.41
C GLU A 135 -26.03 -7.75 -17.13
N TYR A 136 -26.15 -8.66 -16.17
CA TYR A 136 -25.05 -9.53 -15.73
C TYR A 136 -25.40 -11.00 -15.89
N GLU A 137 -24.39 -11.80 -16.24
CA GLU A 137 -24.42 -13.25 -16.11
C GLU A 137 -23.42 -13.66 -15.02
N GLU A 138 -23.92 -14.14 -13.88
CA GLU A 138 -23.08 -14.52 -12.74
C GLU A 138 -22.10 -15.65 -13.08
N LEU A 139 -20.88 -15.53 -12.58
CA LEU A 139 -19.82 -16.52 -12.71
C LEU A 139 -19.42 -17.07 -11.34
N ALA A 140 -18.80 -18.24 -11.31
CA ALA A 140 -18.30 -18.83 -10.08
C ALA A 140 -17.26 -17.91 -9.41
N VAL A 141 -17.41 -17.67 -8.11
CA VAL A 141 -16.58 -16.74 -7.34
C VAL A 141 -15.45 -17.48 -6.62
N LEU A 142 -14.24 -16.93 -6.69
CA LEU A 142 -13.04 -17.41 -6.00
C LEU A 142 -12.55 -16.34 -5.00
N VAL A 143 -12.71 -16.58 -3.70
CA VAL A 143 -12.27 -15.64 -2.63
C VAL A 143 -11.28 -16.23 -1.64
N ASN A 144 -11.09 -17.55 -1.67
CA ASN A 144 -10.13 -18.24 -0.83
C ASN A 144 -8.81 -18.39 -1.60
N PRO A 145 -7.72 -17.71 -1.20
CA PRO A 145 -6.46 -17.77 -1.92
C PRO A 145 -5.81 -19.18 -1.88
N HIS A 146 -6.14 -20.02 -0.89
CA HIS A 146 -5.64 -21.40 -0.80
C HIS A 146 -6.19 -22.33 -1.91
N ASP A 147 -7.29 -21.93 -2.53
CA ASP A 147 -7.94 -22.66 -3.62
C ASP A 147 -7.54 -22.12 -5.00
N ALA A 148 -6.91 -20.94 -5.07
CA ALA A 148 -6.71 -20.20 -6.32
C ALA A 148 -5.87 -20.97 -7.35
N LEU A 149 -4.85 -21.70 -6.91
CA LEU A 149 -3.97 -22.50 -7.76
C LEU A 149 -4.52 -23.89 -8.11
N LYS A 150 -5.70 -24.24 -7.58
CA LYS A 150 -6.38 -25.53 -7.79
C LYS A 150 -7.74 -25.35 -8.46
N SER A 151 -8.16 -24.11 -8.67
CA SER A 151 -9.50 -23.76 -9.14
C SER A 151 -9.56 -23.76 -10.65
N ASP A 152 -10.62 -24.34 -11.21
CA ASP A 152 -10.93 -24.23 -12.65
C ASP A 152 -11.51 -22.85 -13.02
N VAL A 153 -11.81 -21.99 -12.04
CA VAL A 153 -12.30 -20.62 -12.28
C VAL A 153 -11.11 -19.76 -12.71
N VAL A 154 -11.13 -19.29 -13.95
CA VAL A 154 -10.10 -18.37 -14.50
C VAL A 154 -10.58 -16.93 -14.40
N LEU A 155 -9.92 -16.13 -13.56
CA LEU A 155 -10.29 -14.71 -13.38
C LEU A 155 -9.77 -13.86 -14.53
N ARG A 156 -8.50 -14.04 -14.90
CA ARG A 156 -7.80 -13.25 -15.92
C ARG A 156 -7.59 -14.05 -17.20
N GLU A 157 -8.66 -14.18 -17.98
CA GLU A 157 -8.67 -14.86 -19.28
C GLU A 157 -7.72 -14.17 -20.28
N ASP A 158 -7.51 -12.86 -20.14
CA ASP A 158 -6.55 -12.08 -20.95
C ASP A 158 -5.08 -12.47 -20.70
N LEU A 159 -4.82 -13.24 -19.64
CA LEU A 159 -3.51 -13.76 -19.28
C LEU A 159 -3.34 -15.25 -19.63
N VAL A 160 -4.22 -15.79 -20.46
CA VAL A 160 -4.14 -17.14 -21.03
C VAL A 160 -4.07 -16.98 -22.55
N ALA A 161 -3.06 -17.58 -23.18
CA ALA A 161 -2.90 -17.51 -24.63
C ALA A 161 -3.98 -18.34 -25.35
N GLU A 162 -4.19 -18.08 -26.65
CA GLU A 162 -5.19 -18.79 -27.47
C GLU A 162 -4.98 -20.31 -27.51
N ASP A 163 -3.74 -20.78 -27.38
CA ASP A 163 -3.38 -22.20 -27.33
C ASP A 163 -3.52 -22.82 -25.92
N GLY A 164 -3.99 -22.05 -24.94
CA GLY A 164 -4.15 -22.45 -23.55
C GLY A 164 -2.88 -22.34 -22.70
N SER A 165 -1.76 -21.87 -23.26
CA SER A 165 -0.53 -21.65 -22.50
C SER A 165 -0.62 -20.44 -21.57
N ILE A 166 0.15 -20.47 -20.49
CA ILE A 166 0.20 -19.41 -19.49
C ILE A 166 1.52 -18.66 -19.68
N PRO A 167 1.51 -17.48 -20.32
CA PRO A 167 2.72 -16.70 -20.50
C PRO A 167 3.28 -16.21 -19.16
N ASP A 168 4.57 -15.91 -19.16
CA ASP A 168 5.26 -15.25 -18.04
C ASP A 168 4.58 -13.91 -17.72
N GLY A 169 4.53 -13.58 -16.43
CA GLY A 169 4.08 -12.28 -15.94
C GLY A 169 5.25 -11.29 -15.83
N ALA A 170 4.96 -10.12 -15.26
CA ALA A 170 5.97 -9.07 -15.00
C ALA A 170 7.13 -9.57 -14.10
N HIS A 171 6.88 -10.60 -13.30
CA HIS A 171 7.81 -11.12 -12.29
C HIS A 171 8.17 -12.59 -12.50
N GLY A 172 8.18 -13.05 -13.76
CA GLY A 172 8.63 -14.38 -14.14
C GLY A 172 7.49 -15.38 -14.41
N PRO A 173 7.80 -16.69 -14.41
CA PRO A 173 6.87 -17.71 -14.90
C PRO A 173 5.64 -17.87 -14.00
N ARG A 174 4.52 -18.20 -14.63
CA ARG A 174 3.24 -18.40 -13.96
C ARG A 174 2.82 -19.87 -14.05
N LYS A 175 2.54 -20.48 -12.89
CA LYS A 175 2.22 -21.92 -12.79
C LYS A 175 0.72 -22.26 -12.89
N HIS A 176 -0.14 -21.25 -12.90
CA HIS A 176 -1.61 -21.39 -12.97
C HIS A 176 -2.23 -20.08 -13.52
N PRO A 177 -3.42 -20.09 -14.16
CA PRO A 177 -4.06 -18.85 -14.64
C PRO A 177 -4.36 -17.82 -13.54
N ASN A 178 -4.56 -18.27 -12.29
CA ASN A 178 -4.73 -17.40 -11.12
C ASN A 178 -3.42 -17.15 -10.35
N HIS A 179 -2.28 -17.64 -10.82
CA HIS A 179 -0.97 -17.32 -10.25
C HIS A 179 -0.47 -15.98 -10.81
N ILE A 180 0.15 -15.17 -9.97
CA ILE A 180 0.74 -13.88 -10.36
C ILE A 180 2.26 -14.03 -10.49
N PHE A 181 2.91 -14.48 -9.43
CA PHE A 181 4.36 -14.66 -9.36
C PHE A 181 4.72 -15.64 -8.24
N THR A 182 5.90 -16.27 -8.37
CA THR A 182 6.64 -16.84 -7.24
C THR A 182 7.90 -16.01 -7.06
N TRP A 183 8.14 -15.51 -5.85
CA TRP A 183 9.33 -14.74 -5.53
C TRP A 183 10.06 -15.35 -4.34
N GLU A 184 11.38 -15.49 -4.47
CA GLU A 184 12.22 -16.19 -3.49
C GLU A 184 13.42 -15.33 -3.06
N ALA A 185 13.85 -15.49 -1.81
CA ALA A 185 15.08 -14.91 -1.29
C ALA A 185 15.73 -15.80 -0.22
N GLY A 186 17.06 -15.80 -0.17
CA GLY A 186 17.84 -16.57 0.81
C GLY A 186 18.33 -17.91 0.28
N ASP A 187 18.80 -18.78 1.19
CA ASP A 187 19.39 -20.08 0.89
C ASP A 187 18.44 -21.20 1.32
N ARG A 188 17.71 -21.77 0.35
CA ARG A 188 16.73 -22.83 0.58
C ARG A 188 17.38 -24.09 1.15
N GLU A 189 18.43 -24.59 0.50
CA GLU A 189 19.05 -25.88 0.82
C GLU A 189 19.66 -25.84 2.22
N SER A 190 20.44 -24.79 2.53
CA SER A 190 21.03 -24.62 3.86
C SER A 190 19.97 -24.45 4.95
N THR A 191 18.93 -23.65 4.69
CA THR A 191 17.84 -23.43 5.65
C THR A 191 17.11 -24.72 5.96
N GLU A 192 16.79 -25.53 4.94
CA GLU A 192 16.12 -26.82 5.12
C GLU A 192 17.01 -27.82 5.87
N GLU A 193 18.30 -27.92 5.53
CA GLU A 193 19.24 -28.77 6.25
C GLU A 193 19.36 -28.40 7.74
N VAL A 194 19.44 -27.11 8.07
CA VAL A 194 19.52 -26.65 9.47
C VAL A 194 18.22 -26.93 10.21
N LEU A 195 17.06 -26.71 9.58
CA LEU A 195 15.76 -27.00 10.19
C LEU A 195 15.58 -28.49 10.48
N ASP A 196 16.02 -29.37 9.57
CA ASP A 196 15.87 -30.83 9.71
C ASP A 196 16.77 -31.44 10.79
N ASN A 197 17.89 -30.77 11.11
CA ASN A 197 18.86 -31.22 12.11
C ASN A 197 18.79 -30.44 13.45
N ALA A 198 17.85 -29.50 13.60
CA ALA A 198 17.76 -28.66 14.79
C ALA A 198 17.16 -29.38 16.02
N ASP A 199 17.59 -28.97 17.21
CA ASP A 199 17.08 -29.50 18.48
C ASP A 199 15.61 -29.14 18.73
N VAL A 200 15.24 -27.89 18.41
CA VAL A 200 13.89 -27.34 18.61
C VAL A 200 13.48 -26.66 17.33
N VAL A 201 12.28 -26.99 16.86
CA VAL A 201 11.67 -26.43 15.67
C VAL A 201 10.21 -26.15 15.97
N VAL A 202 9.76 -24.95 15.67
CA VAL A 202 8.33 -24.61 15.72
C VAL A 202 7.88 -24.12 14.36
N GLU A 203 6.64 -24.47 14.01
CA GLU A 203 5.98 -24.04 12.79
C GLU A 203 4.62 -23.45 13.16
N GLU A 204 4.30 -22.28 12.61
CA GLU A 204 3.02 -21.61 12.83
C GLU A 204 2.51 -20.99 11.54
N SER A 205 1.22 -21.21 11.26
CA SER A 205 0.50 -20.51 10.19
C SER A 205 -0.23 -19.31 10.75
N MET A 206 -0.02 -18.14 10.17
CA MET A 206 -0.59 -16.88 10.62
C MET A 206 -1.15 -16.06 9.46
N TYR A 207 -2.37 -15.57 9.65
CA TYR A 207 -3.06 -14.73 8.68
C TYR A 207 -2.95 -13.26 9.09
N TYR A 208 -2.22 -12.47 8.31
CA TYR A 208 -2.30 -11.02 8.43
C TYR A 208 -3.48 -10.53 7.59
N HIS A 209 -4.62 -10.43 8.27
CA HIS A 209 -5.91 -10.18 7.64
C HIS A 209 -5.96 -8.90 6.80
N ARG A 210 -6.73 -8.97 5.71
CA ARG A 210 -7.04 -7.83 4.85
C ARG A 210 -7.61 -6.67 5.68
N THR A 211 -7.01 -5.50 5.52
CA THR A 211 -7.47 -4.24 6.13
C THR A 211 -7.45 -3.12 5.10
N HIS A 212 -7.78 -1.89 5.49
CA HIS A 212 -7.80 -0.74 4.59
C HIS A 212 -7.21 0.51 5.27
N PRO A 213 -6.40 1.33 4.56
CA PRO A 213 -5.80 2.54 5.12
C PRO A 213 -6.80 3.62 5.53
N CYS A 214 -7.97 3.64 4.90
CA CYS A 214 -9.14 4.48 5.23
C CYS A 214 -8.77 5.93 5.60
N PRO A 215 -8.05 6.68 4.74
CA PRO A 215 -7.77 8.08 5.01
C PRO A 215 -9.09 8.86 5.13
N LEU A 216 -9.15 9.84 6.03
CA LEU A 216 -10.40 10.54 6.34
C LEU A 216 -10.95 11.31 5.13
N GLU A 217 -10.07 11.92 4.34
CA GLU A 217 -10.37 12.32 2.96
C GLU A 217 -10.17 11.10 2.04
N THR A 218 -11.19 10.75 1.26
CA THR A 218 -11.13 9.67 0.24
C THR A 218 -10.24 10.06 -0.95
N CYS A 219 -10.14 9.23 -1.98
CA CYS A 219 -9.49 9.61 -3.23
C CYS A 219 -10.39 10.54 -4.06
N GLY A 220 -9.76 11.46 -4.79
CA GLY A 220 -10.48 12.36 -5.67
C GLY A 220 -9.55 13.17 -6.57
N CYS A 221 -10.12 13.74 -7.63
CA CYS A 221 -9.40 14.63 -8.53
C CYS A 221 -10.31 15.69 -9.15
N VAL A 222 -9.69 16.72 -9.71
CA VAL A 222 -10.28 17.62 -10.69
C VAL A 222 -9.38 17.59 -11.92
N ALA A 223 -9.88 17.13 -13.05
CA ALA A 223 -9.16 17.18 -14.32
C ALA A 223 -9.69 18.35 -15.16
N SER A 224 -8.80 19.13 -15.77
CA SER A 224 -9.15 20.26 -16.63
C SER A 224 -8.25 20.27 -17.85
N MET A 225 -8.78 19.78 -18.97
CA MET A 225 -8.17 19.91 -20.29
C MET A 225 -8.58 21.23 -20.93
N ASP A 226 -7.63 22.15 -21.05
CA ASP A 226 -7.81 23.37 -21.83
C ASP A 226 -7.58 23.04 -23.33
N LYS A 227 -8.69 22.91 -24.06
CA LYS A 227 -8.67 22.63 -25.51
C LYS A 227 -8.07 23.74 -26.35
N VAL A 228 -8.00 24.98 -25.85
CA VAL A 228 -7.47 26.13 -26.61
C VAL A 228 -5.96 26.03 -26.72
N ASN A 229 -5.28 25.64 -25.64
CA ASN A 229 -3.82 25.55 -25.60
C ASN A 229 -3.26 24.13 -25.51
N GLY A 230 -4.13 23.12 -25.43
CA GLY A 230 -3.74 21.70 -25.39
C GLY A 230 -3.12 21.28 -24.05
N LYS A 231 -3.41 21.97 -22.95
CA LYS A 231 -2.80 21.69 -21.64
C LYS A 231 -3.78 21.06 -20.67
N LEU A 232 -3.33 19.99 -20.04
CA LEU A 232 -4.05 19.31 -18.98
C LEU A 232 -3.54 19.83 -17.62
N THR A 233 -4.45 20.31 -16.77
CA THR A 233 -4.18 20.46 -15.34
C THR A 233 -4.97 19.41 -14.57
N LEU A 234 -4.30 18.68 -13.69
CA LEU A 234 -4.89 17.62 -12.88
C LEU A 234 -4.58 17.88 -11.40
N TRP A 235 -5.60 18.30 -10.66
CA TRP A 235 -5.54 18.33 -9.21
C TRP A 235 -5.94 16.97 -8.68
N GLY A 236 -5.29 16.47 -7.64
CA GLY A 236 -5.76 15.24 -7.02
C GLY A 236 -5.00 14.83 -5.79
N THR A 237 -5.54 13.80 -5.18
CA THR A 237 -5.02 13.21 -3.96
C THR A 237 -3.84 12.28 -4.27
N PHE A 238 -2.71 12.82 -4.71
CA PHE A 238 -1.54 12.03 -5.13
C PHE A 238 -0.37 12.15 -4.15
N GLN A 239 0.13 10.99 -3.70
CA GLN A 239 1.37 10.87 -2.91
C GLN A 239 2.64 10.89 -3.77
N ALA A 240 2.50 10.70 -5.09
CA ALA A 240 3.61 10.73 -6.04
C ALA A 240 3.23 11.55 -7.29
N PRO A 241 2.99 12.87 -7.17
CA PRO A 241 2.46 13.69 -8.27
C PRO A 241 3.33 13.67 -9.53
N HIS A 242 4.65 13.59 -9.39
CA HIS A 242 5.57 13.49 -10.52
C HIS A 242 5.42 12.16 -11.27
N ALA A 243 5.33 11.04 -10.54
CA ALA A 243 5.08 9.72 -11.14
C ALA A 243 3.71 9.67 -11.82
N ILE A 244 2.67 10.25 -11.20
CA ILE A 244 1.35 10.40 -11.82
C ILE A 244 1.44 11.20 -13.11
N ARG A 245 2.20 12.31 -13.16
CA ARG A 245 2.39 13.09 -14.39
C ARG A 245 3.00 12.24 -15.51
N THR A 246 4.05 11.47 -15.21
CA THR A 246 4.69 10.58 -16.18
C THR A 246 3.72 9.48 -16.65
N VAL A 247 2.99 8.83 -15.75
CA VAL A 247 1.98 7.82 -16.11
C VAL A 247 0.88 8.41 -16.98
N VAL A 248 0.34 9.57 -16.61
CA VAL A 248 -0.69 10.28 -17.40
C VAL A 248 -0.15 10.63 -18.78
N SER A 249 1.10 11.05 -18.89
CA SER A 249 1.74 11.33 -20.19
C SER A 249 1.81 10.08 -21.06
N LEU A 250 2.24 8.95 -20.49
CA LEU A 250 2.37 7.68 -21.20
C LEU A 250 1.02 7.17 -21.72
N ILE A 251 -0.05 7.25 -20.92
CA ILE A 251 -1.36 6.70 -21.31
C ILE A 251 -2.19 7.65 -22.18
N SER A 252 -2.02 8.98 -22.03
CA SER A 252 -2.79 9.96 -22.79
C SER A 252 -2.12 10.41 -24.09
N GLY A 253 -0.82 10.19 -24.23
CA GLY A 253 0.00 10.72 -25.33
C GLY A 253 0.28 12.23 -25.24
N ILE A 254 -0.19 12.92 -24.20
CA ILE A 254 0.10 14.34 -23.97
C ILE A 254 1.51 14.44 -23.38
N GLU A 255 2.38 15.27 -23.98
CA GLU A 255 3.74 15.48 -23.49
C GLU A 255 3.74 16.05 -22.06
N GLU A 256 4.64 15.57 -21.19
CA GLU A 256 4.68 15.94 -19.76
C GLU A 256 4.69 17.45 -19.49
N HIS A 257 5.32 18.25 -20.34
CA HIS A 257 5.36 19.71 -20.16
C HIS A 257 4.00 20.39 -20.38
N ASN A 258 3.05 19.70 -21.03
CA ASN A 258 1.66 20.11 -21.21
C ASN A 258 0.73 19.49 -20.16
N ILE A 259 1.27 18.73 -19.20
CA ILE A 259 0.53 18.18 -18.06
C ILE A 259 1.02 18.82 -16.77
N ARG A 260 0.13 19.51 -16.07
CA ARG A 260 0.38 20.07 -14.74
C ARG A 260 -0.39 19.27 -13.69
N VAL A 261 0.32 18.40 -12.98
CA VAL A 261 -0.24 17.72 -11.80
C VAL A 261 -0.05 18.60 -10.56
N ILE A 262 -1.09 18.72 -9.74
CA ILE A 262 -1.09 19.49 -8.50
C ILE A 262 -1.66 18.61 -7.38
N SER A 263 -0.83 18.21 -6.43
CA SER A 263 -1.30 17.69 -5.15
C SER A 263 -1.44 18.86 -4.17
N PRO A 264 -2.68 19.26 -3.80
CA PRO A 264 -2.88 20.37 -2.88
C PRO A 264 -2.75 19.84 -1.42
N ASP A 265 -3.45 20.42 -0.46
CA ASP A 265 -3.52 19.78 0.87
C ASP A 265 -4.23 18.42 0.73
N ILE A 266 -3.74 17.39 1.44
CA ILE A 266 -4.30 16.03 1.41
C ILE A 266 -4.69 15.64 2.84
N GLY A 267 -5.95 15.23 3.03
CA GLY A 267 -6.55 14.82 4.31
C GLY A 267 -6.15 13.43 4.76
N GLY A 268 -4.85 13.16 4.79
CA GLY A 268 -4.27 11.84 5.02
C GLY A 268 -4.24 10.97 3.76
N GLY A 269 -3.24 10.09 3.67
CA GLY A 269 -3.10 9.16 2.55
C GLY A 269 -2.78 7.75 3.00
N PHE A 270 -1.75 7.58 3.83
CA PHE A 270 -1.41 6.29 4.43
C PHE A 270 -1.19 5.17 3.40
N GLY A 271 -0.71 5.48 2.19
CA GLY A 271 -0.50 4.52 1.11
C GLY A 271 -1.70 4.38 0.17
N ASN A 272 -2.90 4.85 0.55
CA ASN A 272 -4.09 4.75 -0.29
C ASN A 272 -4.00 5.61 -1.56
N LYS A 273 -3.10 6.58 -1.59
CA LYS A 273 -3.06 7.67 -2.56
C LYS A 273 -1.79 7.65 -3.42
N VAL A 274 -1.12 6.50 -3.51
CA VAL A 274 0.11 6.31 -4.30
C VAL A 274 -0.21 6.01 -5.76
N GLY A 275 -0.99 4.95 -6.01
CA GLY A 275 -1.35 4.50 -7.35
C GLY A 275 -2.37 5.39 -8.04
N ALA A 276 -2.59 5.12 -9.34
CA ALA A 276 -3.70 5.68 -10.09
C ALA A 276 -4.97 4.84 -9.91
N TYR A 277 -6.14 5.49 -9.96
CA TYR A 277 -7.45 4.85 -9.90
C TYR A 277 -8.27 5.20 -11.15
N ALA A 278 -9.26 4.36 -11.46
CA ALA A 278 -10.17 4.55 -12.59
C ALA A 278 -10.79 5.95 -12.60
N GLY A 279 -11.15 6.50 -11.43
CA GLY A 279 -11.71 7.85 -11.31
C GLY A 279 -10.81 8.96 -11.82
N TYR A 280 -9.49 8.82 -11.68
CA TYR A 280 -8.54 9.78 -12.25
C TYR A 280 -8.53 9.70 -13.79
N VAL A 281 -8.48 8.48 -14.34
CA VAL A 281 -8.47 8.25 -15.79
C VAL A 281 -9.77 8.74 -16.42
N CYS A 282 -10.92 8.32 -15.89
CA CYS A 282 -12.24 8.72 -16.39
C CYS A 282 -12.45 10.24 -16.30
N SER A 283 -12.00 10.90 -15.24
CA SER A 283 -12.10 12.36 -15.13
C SER A 283 -11.25 13.07 -16.19
N VAL A 284 -10.03 12.59 -16.45
CA VAL A 284 -9.17 13.13 -17.52
C VAL A 284 -9.80 12.93 -18.89
N VAL A 285 -10.28 11.72 -19.20
CA VAL A 285 -10.96 11.43 -20.47
C VAL A 285 -12.21 12.28 -20.63
N ALA A 286 -13.08 12.34 -19.63
CA ALA A 286 -14.29 13.16 -19.66
C ALA A 286 -13.96 14.64 -19.85
N SER A 287 -12.90 15.15 -19.22
CA SER A 287 -12.45 16.53 -19.42
C SER A 287 -11.92 16.78 -20.83
N ILE A 288 -11.13 15.85 -21.39
CA ILE A 288 -10.65 15.91 -22.78
C ILE A 288 -11.83 15.89 -23.76
N VAL A 289 -12.84 15.06 -23.52
CA VAL A 289 -14.01 14.93 -24.42
C VAL A 289 -14.89 16.18 -24.34
N THR A 290 -15.24 16.62 -23.13
CA THR A 290 -16.18 17.75 -22.93
C THR A 290 -15.52 19.12 -23.11
N GLY A 291 -14.22 19.24 -22.89
CA GLY A 291 -13.52 20.53 -22.81
C GLY A 291 -13.86 21.33 -21.54
N LYS A 292 -14.47 20.69 -20.54
CA LYS A 292 -14.82 21.27 -19.24
C LYS A 292 -14.01 20.59 -18.13
N PRO A 293 -13.78 21.26 -16.99
CA PRO A 293 -13.23 20.60 -15.82
C PRO A 293 -14.19 19.50 -15.33
N VAL A 294 -13.67 18.35 -14.91
CA VAL A 294 -14.45 17.23 -14.36
C VAL A 294 -13.88 16.86 -13.00
N LYS A 295 -14.71 16.98 -11.96
CA LYS A 295 -14.40 16.56 -10.61
C LYS A 295 -14.91 15.15 -10.37
N TRP A 296 -14.09 14.33 -9.72
CA TRP A 296 -14.50 13.07 -9.10
C TRP A 296 -14.05 13.05 -7.64
N VAL A 297 -14.95 12.66 -6.75
CA VAL A 297 -14.67 12.44 -5.33
C VAL A 297 -15.47 11.22 -4.92
N GLU A 298 -14.80 10.13 -4.56
CA GLU A 298 -15.49 8.90 -4.17
C GLU A 298 -16.05 9.01 -2.75
N ASP A 299 -17.11 8.25 -2.48
CA ASP A 299 -17.66 8.09 -1.14
C ASP A 299 -16.87 7.08 -0.30
N ARG A 300 -17.19 7.02 1.00
CA ARG A 300 -16.47 6.14 1.94
C ARG A 300 -16.61 4.65 1.59
N MET A 301 -17.80 4.22 1.19
CA MET A 301 -18.03 2.81 0.84
C MET A 301 -17.15 2.43 -0.35
N ASP A 302 -17.15 3.25 -1.40
CA ASP A 302 -16.30 3.08 -2.58
C ASP A 302 -14.82 3.00 -2.20
N ASN A 303 -14.33 3.99 -1.46
CA ASN A 303 -12.95 4.01 -0.97
C ASN A 303 -12.59 2.66 -0.31
N LEU A 304 -13.41 2.17 0.63
CA LEU A 304 -13.11 0.94 1.36
C LEU A 304 -13.21 -0.33 0.49
N MET A 305 -14.06 -0.32 -0.53
CA MET A 305 -14.33 -1.49 -1.36
C MET A 305 -13.39 -1.60 -2.56
N THR A 306 -12.90 -0.49 -3.11
CA THR A 306 -12.26 -0.48 -4.45
C THR A 306 -10.86 0.10 -4.47
N THR A 307 -10.46 0.86 -3.45
CA THR A 307 -9.08 1.39 -3.35
C THR A 307 -8.13 0.42 -2.64
N ALA A 308 -6.84 0.76 -2.61
CA ALA A 308 -5.78 -0.15 -2.21
C ALA A 308 -5.99 -0.70 -0.79
N PHE A 309 -6.37 -1.98 -0.70
CA PHE A 309 -6.37 -2.70 0.56
C PHE A 309 -4.93 -2.85 1.11
N ALA A 310 -4.82 -3.30 2.36
CA ALA A 310 -3.55 -3.59 3.01
C ALA A 310 -3.49 -5.05 3.50
N ARG A 311 -2.30 -5.65 3.48
CA ARG A 311 -1.98 -6.97 4.06
C ARG A 311 -2.44 -8.15 3.18
N ASP A 312 -3.38 -8.95 3.67
CA ASP A 312 -3.91 -10.19 3.06
C ASP A 312 -2.81 -11.23 2.75
N TYR A 313 -1.91 -11.43 3.72
CA TYR A 313 -0.84 -12.42 3.67
C TYR A 313 -1.17 -13.62 4.55
N HIS A 314 -1.17 -14.82 3.95
CA HIS A 314 -1.22 -16.09 4.66
C HIS A 314 0.20 -16.64 4.78
N MET A 315 0.79 -16.50 5.95
CA MET A 315 2.21 -16.77 6.18
C MET A 315 2.38 -18.03 7.00
N THR A 316 3.26 -18.92 6.57
CA THR A 316 3.72 -20.07 7.35
C THR A 316 5.18 -19.83 7.70
N GLY A 317 5.45 -19.64 9.00
CA GLY A 317 6.80 -19.49 9.51
C GLY A 317 7.27 -20.80 10.17
N LYS A 318 8.50 -21.21 9.89
CA LYS A 318 9.20 -22.30 10.57
C LYS A 318 10.53 -21.78 11.09
N ILE A 319 10.74 -21.80 12.40
CA ILE A 319 11.95 -21.27 13.06
C ILE A 319 12.57 -22.36 13.92
N SER A 320 13.90 -22.43 13.92
CA SER A 320 14.65 -23.39 14.73
C SER A 320 15.59 -22.71 15.72
N ALA A 321 15.87 -23.40 16.82
CA ALA A 321 16.84 -22.99 17.81
C ALA A 321 17.50 -24.18 18.51
N THR A 322 18.61 -23.90 19.22
CA THR A 322 19.16 -24.81 20.24
C THR A 322 18.26 -24.82 21.48
N LYS A 323 18.46 -25.79 22.38
CA LYS A 323 17.72 -25.85 23.66
C LYS A 323 17.97 -24.65 24.56
N GLU A 324 19.12 -23.98 24.40
CA GLU A 324 19.49 -22.76 25.11
C GLU A 324 18.91 -21.50 24.44
N GLY A 325 18.11 -21.65 23.38
CA GLY A 325 17.38 -20.58 22.72
C GLY A 325 18.15 -19.81 21.66
N LYS A 326 19.34 -20.26 21.22
CA LYS A 326 20.02 -19.63 20.09
C LYS A 326 19.32 -20.01 18.78
N ILE A 327 18.78 -19.04 18.06
CA ILE A 327 18.09 -19.24 16.79
C ILE A 327 19.09 -19.63 15.70
N THR A 328 18.74 -20.62 14.89
CA THR A 328 19.64 -21.19 13.87
C THR A 328 19.14 -21.03 12.44
N ALA A 329 17.83 -21.06 12.19
CA ALA A 329 17.27 -20.81 10.86
C ALA A 329 15.83 -20.27 10.90
N LEU A 330 15.44 -19.61 9.81
CA LEU A 330 14.06 -19.19 9.55
C LEU A 330 13.65 -19.55 8.12
N LYS A 331 12.55 -20.30 7.96
CA LYS A 331 11.86 -20.48 6.68
C LYS A 331 10.50 -19.78 6.74
N CYS A 332 10.16 -19.05 5.69
CA CYS A 332 8.85 -18.42 5.52
C CYS A 332 8.29 -18.74 4.14
N SER A 333 7.06 -19.25 4.11
CA SER A 333 6.27 -19.40 2.88
C SER A 333 5.02 -18.53 2.99
N VAL A 334 4.65 -17.83 1.92
CA VAL A 334 3.52 -16.90 1.91
C VAL A 334 2.63 -17.16 0.70
N ILE A 335 1.32 -17.23 0.94
CA ILE A 335 0.31 -17.02 -0.10
C ILE A 335 -0.21 -15.58 0.04
N ALA A 336 0.05 -14.76 -0.97
CA ALA A 336 -0.32 -13.36 -1.03
C ALA A 336 -1.55 -13.20 -1.92
N ASP A 337 -2.68 -12.78 -1.34
CA ASP A 337 -3.90 -12.51 -2.08
C ASP A 337 -3.89 -11.07 -2.60
N HIS A 338 -3.84 -10.87 -3.91
CA HIS A 338 -3.75 -9.53 -4.53
C HIS A 338 -5.09 -9.03 -5.12
N GLY A 339 -6.17 -9.80 -5.00
CA GLY A 339 -7.46 -9.45 -5.64
C GLY A 339 -7.48 -9.71 -7.14
N GLY A 340 -8.33 -9.00 -7.89
CA GLY A 340 -8.64 -9.30 -9.30
C GLY A 340 -7.56 -8.84 -10.29
N PHE A 341 -6.70 -7.93 -9.86
CA PHE A 341 -5.59 -7.36 -10.62
C PHE A 341 -4.41 -7.14 -9.67
N ASP A 342 -3.18 -7.26 -10.15
CA ASP A 342 -2.03 -6.92 -9.31
C ASP A 342 -1.77 -5.43 -9.41
N ALA A 343 -2.30 -4.66 -8.45
CA ALA A 343 -2.01 -3.22 -8.32
C ALA A 343 -1.16 -2.90 -7.09
N CYS A 344 -0.40 -3.88 -6.60
CA CYS A 344 0.45 -3.72 -5.42
C CYS A 344 1.54 -2.66 -5.70
N ALA A 345 1.65 -1.66 -4.82
CA ALA A 345 2.54 -0.52 -5.02
C ALA A 345 3.96 -0.82 -4.49
N ASP A 346 4.79 -1.47 -5.30
CA ASP A 346 6.15 -1.86 -4.93
C ASP A 346 7.21 -1.31 -5.90
N PRO A 347 8.49 -1.26 -5.49
CA PRO A 347 9.58 -1.11 -6.45
C PRO A 347 9.56 -2.29 -7.44
N THR A 348 9.79 -2.03 -8.72
CA THR A 348 9.51 -2.98 -9.83
C THR A 348 10.20 -4.35 -9.70
N LYS A 349 11.29 -4.48 -8.93
CA LYS A 349 12.01 -5.75 -8.74
C LYS A 349 11.58 -6.55 -7.51
N PHE A 350 10.62 -6.03 -6.74
CA PHE A 350 10.25 -6.55 -5.43
C PHE A 350 8.73 -6.81 -5.36
N PRO A 351 8.22 -7.83 -6.06
CA PRO A 351 6.78 -8.13 -6.09
C PRO A 351 6.17 -8.49 -4.73
N ALA A 352 7.01 -8.87 -3.76
CA ALA A 352 6.63 -9.10 -2.36
C ALA A 352 7.13 -7.98 -1.42
N GLY A 353 7.40 -6.79 -1.96
CA GLY A 353 8.04 -5.69 -1.25
C GLY A 353 9.34 -6.10 -0.58
N PHE A 354 9.56 -5.59 0.62
CA PHE A 354 10.68 -5.91 1.49
C PHE A 354 10.31 -6.97 2.54
N MET A 355 9.40 -7.90 2.21
CA MET A 355 9.07 -9.04 3.09
C MET A 355 10.32 -9.82 3.53
N ASN A 356 11.39 -9.80 2.74
CA ASN A 356 12.69 -10.41 3.06
C ASN A 356 13.47 -9.69 4.18
N ILE A 357 12.90 -8.70 4.87
CA ILE A 357 13.40 -8.27 6.20
C ILE A 357 12.91 -9.18 7.35
N CYS A 358 12.16 -10.25 7.06
CA CYS A 358 11.51 -11.09 8.07
C CYS A 358 12.45 -11.87 9.00
N THR A 359 13.77 -11.75 8.89
CA THR A 359 14.71 -12.17 9.94
C THR A 359 14.70 -11.21 11.14
N GLY A 360 14.18 -9.99 10.96
CA GLY A 360 13.91 -9.03 12.01
C GLY A 360 15.17 -8.49 12.69
N SER A 361 15.18 -8.53 14.01
CA SER A 361 16.24 -7.92 14.83
C SER A 361 17.30 -8.93 15.28
N TYR A 362 17.24 -10.14 14.74
CA TYR A 362 17.91 -11.32 15.27
C TYR A 362 19.05 -11.76 14.36
N ASP A 363 20.15 -12.19 14.98
CA ASP A 363 21.30 -12.74 14.29
C ASP A 363 21.04 -14.21 13.93
N ILE A 364 20.35 -14.41 12.80
CA ILE A 364 19.94 -15.70 12.24
C ILE A 364 20.89 -16.06 11.08
N PRO A 365 21.66 -17.16 11.19
CA PRO A 365 22.70 -17.51 10.20
C PRO A 365 22.20 -17.80 8.79
N THR A 366 21.05 -18.46 8.65
CA THR A 366 20.48 -18.84 7.35
C THR A 366 18.96 -18.69 7.37
N ALA A 367 18.41 -18.26 6.24
CA ALA A 367 16.98 -18.10 6.09
C ALA A 367 16.55 -18.27 4.64
N PHE A 368 15.27 -18.61 4.46
CA PHE A 368 14.65 -18.73 3.16
C PHE A 368 13.22 -18.17 3.18
N LEU A 369 12.88 -17.36 2.19
CA LEU A 369 11.56 -16.79 1.98
C LEU A 369 11.05 -17.15 0.58
N GLU A 370 9.80 -17.58 0.51
CA GLU A 370 9.06 -17.82 -0.74
C GLU A 370 7.68 -17.17 -0.64
N VAL A 371 7.27 -16.45 -1.69
CA VAL A 371 5.97 -15.77 -1.77
C VAL A 371 5.30 -16.11 -3.09
N ASP A 372 4.12 -16.70 -3.03
CA ASP A 372 3.23 -16.93 -4.17
C ASP A 372 2.11 -15.88 -4.17
N GLY A 373 2.10 -15.00 -5.17
CA GLY A 373 0.99 -14.08 -5.44
C GLY A 373 -0.14 -14.78 -6.19
N VAL A 374 -1.39 -14.57 -5.76
CA VAL A 374 -2.59 -15.15 -6.40
C VAL A 374 -3.69 -14.13 -6.65
N TYR A 375 -4.44 -14.32 -7.74
CA TYR A 375 -5.64 -13.56 -8.04
C TYR A 375 -6.87 -14.14 -7.34
N THR A 376 -7.74 -13.27 -6.82
CA THR A 376 -9.06 -13.61 -6.26
C THR A 376 -10.10 -12.55 -6.61
N ASN A 377 -11.39 -12.82 -6.41
CA ASN A 377 -12.47 -11.89 -6.72
C ASN A 377 -12.64 -10.77 -5.66
N LYS A 378 -11.58 -9.99 -5.46
CA LYS A 378 -11.51 -8.88 -4.50
C LYS A 378 -10.84 -7.66 -5.15
N ALA A 379 -11.03 -6.48 -4.57
CA ALA A 379 -10.35 -5.29 -5.08
C ALA A 379 -8.81 -5.43 -5.02
N PRO A 380 -8.08 -4.76 -5.93
CA PRO A 380 -6.64 -4.83 -5.99
C PRO A 380 -5.97 -3.98 -4.89
N GLY A 381 -4.70 -4.23 -4.60
CA GLY A 381 -3.94 -3.53 -3.55
C GLY A 381 -2.89 -4.42 -2.89
N GLY A 382 -2.67 -4.21 -1.59
CA GLY A 382 -1.74 -5.01 -0.78
C GLY A 382 -0.75 -4.14 -0.02
N VAL A 383 0.10 -3.41 -0.75
CA VAL A 383 0.99 -2.40 -0.17
C VAL A 383 0.25 -1.09 0.08
N SER A 384 -0.18 -0.93 1.33
CA SER A 384 -0.69 0.32 1.88
C SER A 384 -0.67 0.27 3.42
N TYR A 385 -1.20 1.32 4.05
CA TYR A 385 -1.42 1.41 5.49
C TYR A 385 -0.14 1.25 6.33
N ARG A 386 0.86 2.09 6.05
CA ARG A 386 2.14 2.18 6.77
C ARG A 386 2.94 0.86 6.75
N CYS A 387 2.85 0.09 5.68
CA CYS A 387 3.51 -1.21 5.59
C CYS A 387 4.99 -1.16 5.18
N SER A 388 5.47 -0.01 4.69
CA SER A 388 6.84 0.15 4.17
C SER A 388 7.24 -0.95 3.19
N PHE A 389 6.34 -1.31 2.27
CA PHE A 389 6.52 -2.43 1.33
C PHE A 389 6.60 -3.77 2.08
N ARG A 390 5.50 -4.23 2.68
CA ARG A 390 5.36 -5.55 3.35
C ARG A 390 6.20 -5.77 4.62
N VAL A 391 6.88 -4.75 5.14
CA VAL A 391 7.62 -4.82 6.42
C VAL A 391 6.69 -5.09 7.60
N THR A 392 5.44 -4.61 7.55
CA THR A 392 4.45 -4.95 8.59
C THR A 392 4.20 -6.44 8.71
N GLU A 393 4.09 -7.15 7.58
CA GLU A 393 3.93 -8.59 7.50
C GLU A 393 5.20 -9.31 7.97
N ALA A 394 6.37 -8.84 7.53
CA ALA A 394 7.67 -9.38 7.94
C ALA A 394 7.90 -9.29 9.45
N VAL A 395 7.65 -8.12 10.05
CA VAL A 395 7.79 -7.88 11.49
C VAL A 395 6.76 -8.69 12.28
N TYR A 396 5.51 -8.76 11.79
CA TYR A 396 4.48 -9.57 12.44
C TYR A 396 4.86 -11.04 12.45
N LEU A 397 5.37 -11.57 11.33
CA LEU A 397 5.86 -12.95 11.23
C LEU A 397 6.90 -13.22 12.30
N ILE A 398 8.02 -12.49 12.27
CA ILE A 398 9.15 -12.82 13.13
C ILE A 398 8.84 -12.63 14.61
N GLU A 399 8.17 -11.53 14.98
CA GLU A 399 7.84 -11.30 16.39
C GLU A 399 6.84 -12.33 16.92
N ARG A 400 5.94 -12.85 16.08
CA ARG A 400 5.06 -13.97 16.45
C ARG A 400 5.83 -15.28 16.57
N MET A 401 6.72 -15.58 15.63
CA MET A 401 7.55 -16.80 15.67
C MET A 401 8.44 -16.82 16.92
N ILE A 402 8.97 -15.68 17.34
CA ILE A 402 9.74 -15.55 18.58
C ILE A 402 8.87 -15.89 19.81
N GLU A 403 7.64 -15.40 19.90
CA GLU A 403 6.73 -15.75 21.00
C GLU A 403 6.39 -17.25 21.01
N VAL A 404 6.10 -17.85 19.84
CA VAL A 404 5.81 -19.28 19.72
C VAL A 404 7.03 -20.12 20.13
N LEU A 405 8.22 -19.74 19.66
CA LEU A 405 9.46 -20.41 20.01
C LEU A 405 9.78 -20.30 21.51
N ALA A 406 9.53 -19.13 22.12
CA ALA A 406 9.72 -18.94 23.56
C ALA A 406 8.81 -19.85 24.39
N ILE A 407 7.55 -20.05 23.95
CA ILE A 407 6.61 -20.97 24.59
C ILE A 407 7.13 -22.40 24.52
N GLU A 408 7.58 -22.86 23.34
CA GLU A 408 8.11 -24.22 23.16
C GLU A 408 9.37 -24.47 24.00
N LEU A 409 10.27 -23.48 24.07
CA LEU A 409 11.47 -23.53 24.90
C LEU A 409 11.20 -23.37 26.40
N ASN A 410 9.98 -23.01 26.79
CA ASN A 410 9.63 -22.57 28.14
C ASN A 410 10.61 -21.48 28.66
N MET A 411 10.91 -20.51 27.79
CA MET A 411 11.83 -19.41 28.03
C MET A 411 11.04 -18.09 28.08
N ASP A 412 11.49 -17.12 28.88
CA ASP A 412 10.91 -15.77 28.81
C ASP A 412 11.21 -15.15 27.44
N ALA A 413 10.17 -14.69 26.74
CA ALA A 413 10.30 -14.16 25.39
C ALA A 413 11.15 -12.88 25.31
N ALA A 414 11.36 -12.15 26.41
CA ALA A 414 12.28 -11.02 26.43
C ALA A 414 13.75 -11.46 26.50
N GLU A 415 14.03 -12.57 27.18
CA GLU A 415 15.37 -13.15 27.22
C GLU A 415 15.71 -13.83 25.89
N LEU A 416 14.75 -14.55 25.29
CA LEU A 416 14.95 -15.15 23.96
C LEU A 416 15.33 -14.09 22.91
N ARG A 417 14.69 -12.91 22.95
CA ARG A 417 15.07 -11.78 22.10
C ARG A 417 16.48 -11.28 22.41
N ARG A 418 16.76 -11.05 23.71
CA ARG A 418 18.04 -10.51 24.19
C ARG A 418 19.22 -11.34 23.70
N ILE A 419 19.18 -12.67 23.85
CA ILE A 419 20.31 -13.53 23.46
C ILE A 419 20.49 -13.65 21.95
N ASN A 420 19.48 -13.29 21.16
CA ASN A 420 19.49 -13.39 19.70
C ASN A 420 19.65 -12.06 18.97
N PHE A 421 19.60 -10.91 19.66
CA PHE A 421 19.75 -9.62 18.99
C PHE A 421 21.07 -9.50 18.24
N ILE A 422 21.00 -8.86 17.08
CA ILE A 422 22.18 -8.33 16.40
C ILE A 422 22.87 -7.34 17.35
N LYS A 423 24.17 -7.52 17.56
CA LYS A 423 24.96 -6.68 18.47
C LYS A 423 25.35 -5.38 17.80
N LYS A 424 25.55 -4.33 18.60
CA LYS A 424 25.92 -2.99 18.12
C LYS A 424 27.18 -2.99 17.26
N GLU A 425 28.16 -3.80 17.64
CA GLU A 425 29.43 -3.97 16.95
C GLU A 425 29.35 -4.77 15.64
N GLN A 426 28.20 -5.40 15.34
CA GLN A 426 27.97 -6.13 14.09
C GLN A 426 27.46 -5.24 12.96
N PHE A 427 27.11 -3.97 13.23
CA PHE A 427 26.64 -3.05 12.20
C PHE A 427 27.82 -2.39 11.44
N PRO A 428 27.72 -2.19 10.11
CA PRO A 428 26.60 -2.58 9.25
C PRO A 428 26.48 -4.10 9.12
N TYR A 429 25.25 -4.62 9.27
CA TYR A 429 24.98 -6.05 9.43
C TYR A 429 24.32 -6.63 8.19
N GLN A 430 24.96 -7.60 7.56
CA GLN A 430 24.39 -8.33 6.43
C GLN A 430 23.44 -9.43 6.94
N ALA A 431 22.13 -9.19 6.84
CA ALA A 431 21.12 -10.18 7.17
C ALA A 431 21.08 -11.32 6.14
N ALA A 432 20.65 -12.51 6.56
CA ALA A 432 20.62 -13.73 5.76
C ALA A 432 19.76 -13.64 4.48
N LEU A 433 18.79 -12.72 4.44
CA LEU A 433 17.91 -12.50 3.31
C LEU A 433 18.31 -11.31 2.41
N GLY A 434 19.53 -10.79 2.59
CA GLY A 434 20.19 -9.91 1.61
C GLY A 434 20.24 -8.42 1.98
N TRP A 435 19.53 -7.95 3.00
CA TRP A 435 19.61 -6.57 3.46
C TRP A 435 20.83 -6.30 4.33
N GLU A 436 21.51 -5.17 4.10
CA GLU A 436 22.53 -4.62 4.99
C GLU A 436 21.86 -3.59 5.91
N TYR A 437 21.82 -3.87 7.21
CA TYR A 437 21.29 -2.92 8.19
C TYR A 437 22.37 -1.90 8.55
N ASP A 438 21.99 -0.63 8.61
CA ASP A 438 22.93 0.48 8.72
C ASP A 438 23.51 0.64 10.14
N SER A 439 22.67 0.61 11.17
CA SER A 439 23.07 0.78 12.57
C SER A 439 21.99 0.30 13.56
N GLY A 440 22.41 -0.11 14.76
CA GLY A 440 21.49 -0.53 15.82
C GLY A 440 22.16 -0.67 17.19
N ASP A 441 21.42 -0.34 18.26
CA ASP A 441 21.83 -0.60 19.65
C ASP A 441 20.66 -1.23 20.43
N TYR A 442 20.36 -2.46 20.05
CA TYR A 442 19.10 -3.11 20.39
C TYR A 442 18.98 -3.43 21.87
N HIS A 443 20.06 -3.94 22.46
CA HIS A 443 20.14 -4.24 23.89
C HIS A 443 19.86 -3.00 24.75
N THR A 444 20.44 -1.84 24.41
CA THR A 444 20.21 -0.60 25.15
C THR A 444 18.76 -0.15 25.09
N ALA A 445 18.13 -0.21 23.90
CA ALA A 445 16.74 0.14 23.72
C ALA A 445 15.80 -0.83 24.47
N TRP A 446 16.11 -2.13 24.42
CA TRP A 446 15.36 -3.18 25.10
C TRP A 446 15.39 -3.01 26.62
N ASP A 447 16.57 -2.83 27.21
CA ASP A 447 16.74 -2.64 28.65
C ASP A 447 15.99 -1.39 29.14
N LYS A 448 16.03 -0.32 28.34
CA LYS A 448 15.29 0.91 28.65
C LYS A 448 13.78 0.68 28.62
N ALA A 449 13.26 -0.05 27.64
CA ALA A 449 11.84 -0.33 27.51
C ALA A 449 11.33 -1.21 28.65
N LEU A 450 12.02 -2.33 28.95
CA LEU A 450 11.63 -3.26 30.02
C LEU A 450 11.69 -2.59 31.40
N LYS A 451 12.70 -1.77 31.65
CA LYS A 451 12.80 -0.99 32.90
C LYS A 451 11.68 0.03 33.04
N ALA A 452 11.30 0.71 31.96
CA ALA A 452 10.28 1.75 31.99
C ALA A 452 8.89 1.23 32.38
N VAL A 453 8.61 -0.05 32.12
CA VAL A 453 7.33 -0.70 32.41
C VAL A 453 7.36 -1.62 33.63
N ASP A 454 8.50 -1.71 34.33
CA ASP A 454 8.72 -2.69 35.41
C ASP A 454 8.36 -4.12 34.97
N TYR A 455 9.02 -4.61 33.90
CA TYR A 455 8.68 -5.88 33.27
C TYR A 455 8.68 -7.08 34.23
N GLU A 456 9.63 -7.12 35.18
CA GLU A 456 9.66 -8.16 36.22
C GLU A 456 8.42 -8.10 37.12
N GLY A 457 8.03 -6.90 37.55
CA GLY A 457 6.77 -6.67 38.27
C GLY A 457 5.54 -7.11 37.48
N LEU A 458 5.48 -6.79 36.18
CA LEU A 458 4.39 -7.22 35.29
C LEU A 458 4.32 -8.74 35.16
N ARG A 459 5.47 -9.43 35.04
CA ARG A 459 5.52 -10.90 34.99
C ARG A 459 5.05 -11.54 36.30
N ALA A 460 5.44 -10.98 37.45
CA ALA A 460 4.96 -11.43 38.75
C ALA A 460 3.44 -11.23 38.90
N GLU A 461 2.92 -10.08 38.47
CA GLU A 461 1.47 -9.82 38.46
C GLU A 461 0.73 -10.79 37.54
N GLN A 462 1.25 -11.03 36.33
CA GLN A 462 0.66 -11.98 35.39
C GLN A 462 0.59 -13.39 35.99
N ALA A 463 1.66 -13.87 36.64
CA ALA A 463 1.68 -15.17 37.29
C ALA A 463 0.61 -15.28 38.38
N GLN A 464 0.49 -14.27 39.25
CA GLN A 464 -0.56 -14.22 40.27
C GLN A 464 -1.96 -14.21 39.64
N ARG A 465 -2.14 -13.50 38.52
CA ARG A 465 -3.41 -13.41 37.79
C ARG A 465 -3.85 -14.78 37.25
N VAL A 466 -2.92 -15.59 36.78
CA VAL A 466 -3.18 -16.96 36.32
C VAL A 466 -3.65 -17.84 37.48
N GLU A 467 -2.99 -17.77 38.64
CA GLU A 467 -3.41 -18.54 39.82
C GLU A 467 -4.77 -18.10 40.35
N ASP A 468 -5.05 -16.80 40.38
CA ASP A 468 -6.37 -16.29 40.76
C ASP A 468 -7.47 -16.69 39.77
N PHE A 469 -7.16 -16.76 38.48
CA PHE A 469 -8.08 -17.26 37.45
C PHE A 469 -8.40 -18.75 37.66
N LYS A 470 -7.38 -19.58 37.92
CA LYS A 470 -7.54 -21.02 38.23
C LYS A 470 -8.35 -21.23 39.51
N ALA A 471 -8.13 -20.40 40.53
CA ALA A 471 -8.86 -20.44 41.79
C ALA A 471 -10.29 -19.85 41.70
N GLY A 472 -10.72 -19.35 40.54
CA GLY A 472 -12.03 -18.75 40.35
C GLY A 472 -12.21 -17.38 41.02
N LYS A 473 -11.13 -16.75 41.49
CA LYS A 473 -11.15 -15.42 42.12
C LYS A 473 -11.29 -14.30 41.10
N THR A 474 -10.93 -14.55 39.84
CA THR A 474 -11.10 -13.61 38.72
C THR A 474 -11.44 -14.35 37.43
N ARG A 475 -12.06 -13.62 36.49
CA ARG A 475 -12.24 -14.05 35.09
C ARG A 475 -11.41 -13.23 34.10
N LYS A 476 -10.55 -12.33 34.61
CA LYS A 476 -9.66 -11.48 33.81
C LYS A 476 -8.26 -12.08 33.78
N LEU A 477 -7.72 -12.31 32.58
CA LEU A 477 -6.32 -12.67 32.35
C LEU A 477 -5.51 -11.43 31.96
N MET A 478 -4.20 -11.50 32.14
CA MET A 478 -3.25 -10.45 31.78
C MET A 478 -2.31 -10.97 30.69
N GLY A 479 -2.24 -10.26 29.56
CA GLY A 479 -1.27 -10.49 28.50
C GLY A 479 -0.20 -9.40 28.50
N ILE A 480 1.04 -9.78 28.22
CA ILE A 480 2.16 -8.85 28.05
C ILE A 480 2.66 -9.05 26.63
N GLY A 481 2.38 -8.08 25.76
CA GLY A 481 2.81 -8.11 24.35
C GLY A 481 4.15 -7.43 24.19
N LEU A 482 5.08 -8.12 23.52
CA LEU A 482 6.43 -7.64 23.24
C LEU A 482 6.64 -7.58 21.73
N SER A 483 7.23 -6.47 21.26
CA SER A 483 7.67 -6.34 19.87
C SER A 483 8.96 -5.52 19.85
N PHE A 484 10.02 -6.10 19.31
CA PHE A 484 11.27 -5.41 19.02
C PHE A 484 11.58 -5.58 17.54
N PHE A 485 11.53 -4.50 16.77
CA PHE A 485 11.54 -4.57 15.32
C PHE A 485 12.63 -3.71 14.69
N THR A 486 13.18 -4.21 13.58
CA THR A 486 14.00 -3.47 12.63
C THR A 486 13.11 -3.05 11.46
N GLU A 487 13.12 -1.76 11.11
CA GLU A 487 12.49 -1.26 9.88
C GLU A 487 13.53 -1.14 8.76
N ILE A 488 13.06 -1.15 7.52
CA ILE A 488 13.76 -0.71 6.31
C ILE A 488 12.89 0.34 5.57
N VAL A 489 13.24 1.61 5.78
CA VAL A 489 12.60 2.75 5.13
C VAL A 489 13.62 3.53 4.29
N GLY A 490 13.12 4.30 3.33
CA GLY A 490 13.98 5.03 2.38
C GLY A 490 14.37 4.19 1.17
N ALA A 491 13.44 3.35 0.68
CA ALA A 491 13.53 2.67 -0.62
C ALA A 491 14.11 3.64 -1.66
N GLY A 492 15.32 3.35 -2.14
CA GLY A 492 16.20 4.44 -2.54
C GLY A 492 17.31 4.10 -3.52
N PRO A 493 18.14 3.06 -3.30
CA PRO A 493 19.27 2.79 -4.18
C PRO A 493 18.80 2.46 -5.61
N VAL A 494 19.13 3.32 -6.58
CA VAL A 494 18.71 3.19 -7.99
C VAL A 494 19.17 1.88 -8.64
N LYS A 495 20.17 1.20 -8.05
CA LYS A 495 20.60 -0.15 -8.47
C LYS A 495 19.44 -1.15 -8.51
N ASN A 496 18.53 -1.10 -7.54
CA ASN A 496 17.46 -2.09 -7.38
C ASN A 496 16.08 -1.50 -7.07
N CYS A 497 15.97 -0.21 -6.74
CA CYS A 497 14.70 0.46 -6.43
C CYS A 497 14.31 1.44 -7.54
N ASP A 498 13.26 1.10 -8.29
CA ASP A 498 12.63 1.97 -9.28
C ASP A 498 11.10 1.79 -9.26
N ILE A 499 10.38 2.85 -9.65
CA ILE A 499 8.93 2.82 -9.88
C ILE A 499 8.71 2.99 -11.38
N LEU A 500 8.35 1.91 -12.07
CA LEU A 500 8.16 1.91 -13.52
C LEU A 500 9.40 2.43 -14.28
N GLY A 501 10.60 2.06 -13.82
CA GLY A 501 11.87 2.52 -14.39
C GLY A 501 12.35 3.89 -13.90
N LEU A 502 11.55 4.62 -13.13
CA LEU A 502 11.98 5.85 -12.44
C LEU A 502 12.74 5.46 -11.17
N GLY A 503 14.06 5.67 -11.14
CA GLY A 503 14.86 5.40 -9.93
C GLY A 503 14.29 6.13 -8.71
N MET A 504 14.23 5.45 -7.56
CA MET A 504 13.62 5.98 -6.33
C MET A 504 14.49 7.01 -5.59
N PHE A 505 14.99 8.01 -6.30
CA PHE A 505 15.60 9.19 -5.68
C PHE A 505 14.51 10.20 -5.24
N ASP A 506 14.88 11.16 -4.39
CA ASP A 506 14.11 12.38 -4.16
C ASP A 506 14.97 13.62 -4.45
N SER A 507 14.40 14.82 -4.38
CA SER A 507 15.09 16.04 -4.79
C SER A 507 14.71 17.23 -3.93
N CYS A 508 15.58 18.23 -3.88
CA CYS A 508 15.31 19.51 -3.23
C CYS A 508 15.93 20.66 -4.03
N GLU A 509 15.16 21.71 -4.31
CA GLU A 509 15.64 22.99 -4.83
C GLU A 509 15.45 24.05 -3.75
N ILE A 510 16.54 24.74 -3.37
CA ILE A 510 16.51 25.86 -2.42
C ILE A 510 16.98 27.13 -3.14
N ARG A 511 16.17 28.18 -3.06
CA ARG A 511 16.51 29.50 -3.62
C ARG A 511 16.42 30.57 -2.55
N ILE A 512 17.55 31.20 -2.27
CA ILE A 512 17.65 32.33 -1.33
C ILE A 512 17.35 33.64 -2.08
N HIS A 513 16.53 34.49 -1.48
CA HIS A 513 16.16 35.80 -1.99
C HIS A 513 17.21 36.85 -1.62
N PRO A 514 17.29 37.99 -2.34
CA PRO A 514 18.26 39.05 -2.05
C PRO A 514 18.23 39.56 -0.60
N THR A 515 17.10 39.42 0.09
CA THR A 515 16.88 39.87 1.48
C THR A 515 17.14 38.78 2.54
N GLY A 516 17.56 37.58 2.15
CA GLY A 516 17.96 36.50 3.08
C GLY A 516 16.87 35.48 3.45
N SER A 517 15.60 35.69 3.08
CA SER A 517 14.56 34.64 3.12
C SER A 517 14.78 33.61 1.99
N ALA A 518 14.12 32.45 2.04
CA ALA A 518 14.26 31.42 1.01
C ALA A 518 12.91 30.79 0.62
N ILE A 519 12.88 30.20 -0.57
CA ILE A 519 11.87 29.24 -1.00
C ILE A 519 12.54 27.88 -1.24
N ALA A 520 11.94 26.83 -0.70
CA ALA A 520 12.38 25.45 -0.91
C ALA A 520 11.23 24.62 -1.48
N ARG A 521 11.55 23.72 -2.42
CA ARG A 521 10.63 22.71 -2.94
C ARG A 521 11.31 21.36 -2.94
N LEU A 522 10.53 20.31 -2.69
CA LEU A 522 11.00 18.93 -2.62
C LEU A 522 10.26 18.06 -3.64
N GLY A 523 10.82 16.89 -3.96
CA GLY A 523 10.15 15.87 -4.78
C GLY A 523 9.02 15.15 -4.04
N THR A 524 9.11 15.09 -2.71
CA THR A 524 8.07 14.60 -1.80
C THR A 524 6.81 15.47 -1.78
N ILE A 525 5.74 14.93 -1.21
CA ILE A 525 4.48 15.62 -0.93
C ILE A 525 4.00 15.19 0.47
N SER A 526 3.50 16.15 1.26
CA SER A 526 2.96 15.88 2.59
C SER A 526 1.48 15.51 2.53
N GLN A 527 1.03 14.66 3.45
CA GLN A 527 -0.38 14.38 3.76
C GLN A 527 -0.65 14.62 5.25
N GLY A 528 0.12 15.51 5.88
CA GLY A 528 -0.03 15.90 7.28
C GLY A 528 1.13 15.51 8.21
N GLN A 529 2.23 14.98 7.69
CA GLN A 529 3.40 14.59 8.49
C GLN A 529 4.16 15.78 9.11
N GLY A 530 3.81 17.01 8.73
CA GLY A 530 4.60 18.22 8.99
C GLY A 530 5.65 18.40 7.90
#